data_AF-A0A101JBP0-F1
#
_entry.id   AF-A0A101JBP0-F1
#
_cell.length_a   1.000
_cell.length_b   1.000
_cell.length_c   1.000
_cell.angle_alpha   90.00
_cell.angle_beta   90.00
_cell.angle_gamma   90.00
#
_symmetry.space_group_name_H-M   'P 1'
#
loop_
_entity.id
_entity.type
_entity.pdbx_description
1 polymer ?
#
loop_
_entity_poly.entity_id
_entity_poly.type
_entity_poly.pdbx_seq_one_letter_code
_entity_poly.pdbx_strand_id
1 'polypeptide(L)'
;MNHMQIDQYKEIHKIHSGYGKGGNAHYYYIATIIYYQGYRGAIDFGCGKGGLADQLDRQSGFTCDRYDPAIPGIDVLPDKKTYDVVVNTDVLEHIPEAELDSVLHVFRKLSENAIIIPHLSRATRILPNGENAHCTIKTPSEWASLFRQYYSFVYQLPHLSIQHALFLCTERELDINALDNMLKLYVSSKKESTYNHLPFAKRLEKAIHIVLGKEKLR
;
A
#
# COMPACT_ATOMS: atom_id res chain seq x y z
N MET A 1 9.59 -15.45 2.34
CA MET A 1 10.98 -15.07 2.06
C MET A 1 11.91 -16.03 2.77
N ASN A 2 12.75 -16.72 2.01
CA ASN A 2 13.85 -17.50 2.58
C ASN A 2 14.82 -16.58 3.38
N HIS A 3 15.51 -17.16 4.38
CA HIS A 3 16.40 -16.41 5.27
C HIS A 3 17.53 -15.71 4.52
N MET A 4 18.08 -16.33 3.46
CA MET A 4 19.16 -15.75 2.66
C MET A 4 18.77 -14.43 1.99
N GLN A 5 17.52 -14.32 1.51
CA GLN A 5 17.03 -13.11 0.88
C GLN A 5 16.74 -11.99 1.90
N ILE A 6 16.15 -12.34 3.05
CA ILE A 6 15.94 -11.38 4.15
C ILE A 6 17.27 -10.78 4.60
N ASP A 7 18.33 -11.58 4.66
CA ASP A 7 19.65 -11.11 5.07
C ASP A 7 20.26 -10.10 4.09
N GLN A 8 19.94 -10.18 2.78
CA GLN A 8 20.30 -9.13 1.81
C GLN A 8 19.65 -7.78 2.17
N TYR A 9 18.37 -7.80 2.54
CA TYR A 9 17.64 -6.59 2.92
C TYR A 9 18.08 -6.02 4.27
N LYS A 10 18.39 -6.89 5.24
CA LYS A 10 19.02 -6.48 6.51
C LYS A 10 20.33 -5.74 6.25
N GLU A 11 21.14 -6.23 5.32
CA GLU A 11 22.41 -5.57 4.98
C GLU A 11 22.18 -4.23 4.29
N ILE A 12 21.25 -4.14 3.33
CA ILE A 12 20.89 -2.87 2.70
C ILE A 12 20.44 -1.83 3.72
N HIS A 13 19.63 -2.22 4.70
CA HIS A 13 19.18 -1.30 5.75
C HIS A 13 20.33 -0.75 6.61
N LYS A 14 21.46 -1.44 6.71
CA LYS A 14 22.66 -0.97 7.41
C LYS A 14 23.47 -0.01 6.54
N ILE A 15 23.70 -0.35 5.27
CA ILE A 15 24.59 0.42 4.38
C ILE A 15 23.90 1.63 3.72
N HIS A 16 22.58 1.60 3.58
CA HIS A 16 21.79 2.67 2.95
C HIS A 16 20.69 3.18 3.87
N SER A 17 21.00 4.26 4.61
CA SER A 17 20.07 4.93 5.54
C SER A 17 18.79 5.48 4.90
N GLY A 18 18.77 5.65 3.58
CA GLY A 18 17.60 6.06 2.80
C GLY A 18 16.66 4.91 2.40
N TYR A 19 17.09 3.65 2.50
CA TYR A 19 16.29 2.50 2.09
C TYR A 19 15.15 2.20 3.08
N GLY A 20 14.00 1.79 2.53
CA GLY A 20 12.77 1.52 3.31
C GLY A 20 11.97 2.77 3.69
N LYS A 21 12.05 3.86 2.92
CA LYS A 21 11.29 5.11 3.17
C LYS A 21 10.25 5.43 2.08
N GLY A 22 10.06 4.54 1.10
CA GLY A 22 9.23 4.77 -0.08
C GLY A 22 7.73 4.90 0.20
N GLY A 23 7.22 4.13 1.17
CA GLY A 23 5.78 4.01 1.44
C GLY A 23 5.01 5.33 1.61
N ASN A 24 5.67 6.40 2.09
CA ASN A 24 5.07 7.73 2.27
C ASN A 24 4.49 8.32 0.97
N ALA A 25 5.03 7.93 -0.19
CA ALA A 25 4.51 8.36 -1.49
C ALA A 25 3.07 7.91 -1.71
N HIS A 26 2.64 6.82 -1.07
CA HIS A 26 1.33 6.21 -1.24
C HIS A 26 0.29 6.63 -0.20
N TYR A 27 0.70 7.40 0.81
CA TYR A 27 -0.15 7.76 1.95
C TYR A 27 -1.55 8.26 1.55
N TYR A 28 -1.64 9.15 0.56
CA TYR A 28 -2.91 9.74 0.15
C TYR A 28 -3.90 8.70 -0.40
N TYR A 29 -3.42 7.73 -1.17
CA TYR A 29 -4.26 6.66 -1.71
C TYR A 29 -4.79 5.77 -0.58
N ILE A 30 -3.89 5.35 0.29
CA ILE A 30 -4.16 4.41 1.38
C ILE A 30 -5.08 5.05 2.42
N ALA A 31 -4.79 6.28 2.84
CA ALA A 31 -5.62 7.06 3.75
C ALA A 31 -7.03 7.30 3.19
N THR A 32 -7.17 7.56 1.88
CA THR A 32 -8.48 7.74 1.25
C THR A 32 -9.30 6.46 1.33
N ILE A 33 -8.69 5.31 1.04
CA ILE A 33 -9.36 4.00 1.11
C ILE A 33 -9.74 3.69 2.57
N ILE A 34 -8.79 3.84 3.51
CA ILE A 34 -9.02 3.61 4.96
C ILE A 34 -10.21 4.43 5.45
N TYR A 35 -10.21 5.74 5.15
CA TYR A 35 -11.27 6.64 5.57
C TYR A 35 -12.62 6.27 4.93
N TYR A 36 -12.64 6.01 3.62
CA TYR A 36 -13.88 5.67 2.91
C TYR A 36 -14.49 4.36 3.41
N GLN A 37 -13.65 3.38 3.71
CA GLN A 37 -14.09 2.07 4.20
C GLN A 37 -14.39 2.07 5.71
N GLY A 38 -13.99 3.12 6.44
CA GLY A 38 -14.17 3.22 7.89
C GLY A 38 -13.28 2.27 8.68
N TYR A 39 -12.12 1.88 8.14
CA TYR A 39 -11.16 1.03 8.85
C TYR A 39 -10.54 1.78 10.04
N ARG A 40 -10.25 1.05 11.11
CA ARG A 40 -9.71 1.57 12.39
C ARG A 40 -8.37 0.95 12.77
N GLY A 41 -8.06 -0.23 12.23
CA GLY A 41 -6.79 -0.91 12.46
C GLY A 41 -6.19 -1.47 11.17
N ALA A 42 -4.89 -1.27 10.98
CA ALA A 42 -4.14 -1.90 9.90
C ALA A 42 -2.80 -2.46 10.38
N ILE A 43 -2.20 -3.29 9.53
CA ILE A 43 -0.78 -3.64 9.59
C ILE A 43 -0.12 -3.23 8.28
N ASP A 44 0.96 -2.46 8.38
CA ASP A 44 1.85 -2.13 7.26
C ASP A 44 2.89 -3.26 7.12
N PHE A 45 2.64 -4.15 6.16
CA PHE A 45 3.39 -5.39 5.96
C PHE A 45 4.56 -5.16 5.00
N GLY A 46 5.79 -5.32 5.50
CA GLY A 46 7.01 -4.92 4.81
C GLY A 46 7.22 -3.40 4.85
N CYS A 47 6.93 -2.77 5.99
CA CYS A 47 6.85 -1.31 6.12
C CYS A 47 8.20 -0.58 5.98
N GLY A 48 9.33 -1.30 5.88
CA GLY A 48 10.65 -0.73 5.99
C GLY A 48 10.78 0.08 7.28
N LYS A 49 11.23 1.33 7.15
CA LYS A 49 11.41 2.23 8.30
C LYS A 49 10.10 2.75 8.90
N GLY A 50 8.94 2.30 8.44
CA GLY A 50 7.64 2.54 9.08
C GLY A 50 7.06 3.92 8.86
N GLY A 51 7.60 4.73 7.94
CA GLY A 51 7.15 6.11 7.73
C GLY A 51 5.67 6.21 7.35
N LEU A 52 5.16 5.25 6.57
CA LEU A 52 3.76 5.23 6.16
C LEU A 52 2.86 4.93 7.37
N ALA A 53 3.16 3.87 8.12
CA ALA A 53 2.51 3.57 9.39
C ALA A 53 2.54 4.75 10.37
N ASP A 54 3.69 5.42 10.55
CA ASP A 54 3.82 6.64 11.39
C ASP A 54 2.86 7.75 10.95
N GLN A 55 2.64 7.90 9.65
CA GLN A 55 1.77 8.92 9.10
C GLN A 55 0.28 8.54 9.26
N LEU A 56 -0.05 7.26 9.10
CA LEU A 56 -1.39 6.73 9.32
C LEU A 56 -1.79 6.77 10.81
N ASP A 57 -0.88 6.41 11.73
CA ASP A 57 -1.09 6.46 13.18
C ASP A 57 -1.45 7.86 13.71
N ARG A 58 -1.06 8.92 12.99
CA ARG A 58 -1.42 10.30 13.37
C ARG A 58 -2.89 10.62 13.10
N GLN A 59 -3.62 9.76 12.38
CA GLN A 59 -5.05 9.92 12.17
C GLN A 59 -5.80 9.53 13.44
N SER A 60 -6.65 10.43 13.93
CA SER A 60 -7.43 10.18 15.15
C SER A 60 -8.34 8.95 15.00
N GLY A 61 -8.25 8.01 15.94
CA GLY A 61 -9.07 6.80 15.96
C GLY A 61 -8.63 5.69 15.00
N PHE A 62 -7.42 5.79 14.44
CA PHE A 62 -6.78 4.76 13.62
C PHE A 62 -5.47 4.28 14.26
N THR A 63 -5.14 3.00 14.06
CA THR A 63 -3.86 2.41 14.48
C THR A 63 -3.26 1.57 13.36
N CYS A 64 -1.95 1.67 13.17
CA CYS A 64 -1.18 0.98 12.14
C CYS A 64 0.01 0.26 12.78
N ASP A 65 -0.09 -1.05 12.91
CA ASP A 65 1.05 -1.85 13.32
C ASP A 65 2.09 -1.94 12.19
N ARG A 66 3.35 -2.15 12.58
CA ARG A 66 4.48 -2.25 11.66
C ARG A 66 4.98 -3.68 11.64
N TYR A 67 5.27 -4.19 10.45
CA TYR A 67 6.00 -5.44 10.28
C TYR A 67 7.01 -5.32 9.15
N ASP A 68 8.25 -5.73 9.39
CA ASP A 68 9.26 -5.91 8.35
C ASP A 68 10.27 -6.99 8.77
N PRO A 69 10.36 -8.12 8.04
CA PRO A 69 11.23 -9.24 8.43
C PRO A 69 12.73 -8.91 8.38
N ALA A 70 13.12 -7.80 7.76
CA ALA A 70 14.49 -7.34 7.66
C ALA A 70 14.84 -6.27 8.71
N ILE A 71 13.93 -5.92 9.63
CA ILE A 71 14.17 -4.89 10.66
C ILE A 71 13.91 -5.45 12.06
N PRO A 72 14.95 -5.58 12.90
CA PRO A 72 14.81 -6.07 14.27
C PRO A 72 13.81 -5.25 15.09
N GLY A 73 12.97 -5.95 15.84
CA GLY A 73 11.95 -5.36 16.73
C GLY A 73 10.58 -5.19 16.07
N ILE A 74 10.51 -5.31 14.74
CA ILE A 74 9.26 -5.40 13.97
C ILE A 74 9.30 -6.58 12.98
N ASP A 75 10.23 -7.52 13.18
CA ASP A 75 10.49 -8.69 12.34
C ASP A 75 9.64 -9.91 12.72
N VAL A 76 8.72 -9.75 13.66
CA VAL A 76 7.83 -10.79 14.15
C VAL A 76 6.39 -10.32 14.05
N LEU A 77 5.55 -11.11 13.39
CA LEU A 77 4.11 -10.87 13.35
C LEU A 77 3.48 -11.14 14.72
N PRO A 78 2.48 -10.35 15.14
CA PRO A 78 1.77 -10.61 16.38
C PRO A 78 0.95 -11.90 16.28
N ASP A 79 1.06 -12.76 17.30
CA ASP A 79 0.30 -14.00 17.37
C ASP A 79 -1.20 -13.68 17.57
N LYS A 80 -2.06 -14.28 16.74
CA LYS A 80 -3.54 -14.21 16.80
C LYS A 80 -4.19 -12.83 16.63
N LYS A 81 -3.44 -11.77 16.35
CA LYS A 81 -4.03 -10.45 16.07
C LYS A 81 -4.52 -10.38 14.63
N THR A 82 -5.73 -9.85 14.45
CA THR A 82 -6.30 -9.50 13.15
C THR A 82 -6.48 -8.00 13.03
N TYR A 83 -6.63 -7.53 11.79
CA TYR A 83 -6.76 -6.12 11.42
C TYR A 83 -7.93 -5.95 10.48
N ASP A 84 -8.42 -4.73 10.34
CA ASP A 84 -9.44 -4.42 9.34
C ASP A 84 -8.85 -4.50 7.92
N VAL A 85 -7.54 -4.20 7.78
CA VAL A 85 -6.85 -4.19 6.49
C VAL A 85 -5.34 -4.47 6.63
N VAL A 86 -4.79 -5.25 5.70
CA VAL A 86 -3.33 -5.32 5.47
C VAL A 86 -2.96 -4.25 4.44
N VAL A 87 -1.97 -3.41 4.75
CA VAL A 87 -1.37 -2.48 3.81
C VAL A 87 -0.03 -3.04 3.36
N ASN A 88 0.23 -3.06 2.05
CA ASN A 88 1.49 -3.55 1.49
C ASN A 88 1.89 -2.70 0.28
N THR A 89 3.04 -2.04 0.36
CA THR A 89 3.52 -1.11 -0.68
C THR A 89 4.98 -1.36 -1.00
N ASP A 90 5.31 -1.52 -2.29
CA ASP A 90 6.67 -1.77 -2.78
C ASP A 90 7.36 -2.98 -2.10
N VAL A 91 6.68 -4.13 -2.08
CA VAL A 91 7.13 -5.33 -1.36
C VAL A 91 6.93 -6.61 -2.18
N LEU A 92 5.75 -6.85 -2.76
CA LEU A 92 5.50 -8.15 -3.43
C LEU A 92 6.43 -8.42 -4.61
N GLU A 93 6.89 -7.38 -5.31
CA GLU A 93 7.86 -7.49 -6.39
C GLU A 93 9.27 -7.91 -5.93
N HIS A 94 9.55 -7.77 -4.62
CA HIS A 94 10.77 -8.24 -3.98
C HIS A 94 10.71 -9.72 -3.56
N ILE A 95 9.54 -10.35 -3.63
CA ILE A 95 9.30 -11.72 -3.20
C ILE A 95 9.38 -12.64 -4.42
N PRO A 96 10.19 -13.72 -4.37
CA PRO A 96 10.26 -14.68 -5.47
C PRO A 96 8.88 -15.27 -5.78
N GLU A 97 8.58 -15.47 -7.07
CA GLU A 97 7.28 -15.98 -7.55
C GLU A 97 6.77 -17.19 -6.74
N ALA A 98 7.65 -18.16 -6.50
CA ALA A 98 7.33 -19.39 -5.78
C ALA A 98 6.93 -19.18 -4.30
N GLU A 99 7.24 -18.02 -3.73
CA GLU A 99 6.97 -17.70 -2.32
C GLU A 99 5.76 -16.75 -2.15
N LEU A 100 5.23 -16.18 -3.24
CA LEU A 100 4.09 -15.26 -3.17
C LEU A 100 2.86 -15.89 -2.53
N ASP A 101 2.59 -17.17 -2.83
CA ASP A 101 1.45 -17.89 -2.28
C ASP A 101 1.49 -17.91 -0.74
N SER A 102 2.66 -18.20 -0.17
CA SER A 102 2.83 -18.24 1.30
C SER A 102 2.59 -16.89 1.94
N VAL A 103 2.99 -15.79 1.28
CA VAL A 103 2.82 -14.43 1.80
C VAL A 103 1.38 -13.97 1.70
N LEU A 104 0.68 -14.28 0.61
CA LEU A 104 -0.74 -13.95 0.46
C LEU A 104 -1.61 -14.74 1.44
N HIS A 105 -1.25 -15.99 1.77
CA HIS A 105 -1.87 -16.73 2.87
C HIS A 105 -1.68 -16.05 4.24
N VAL A 106 -0.52 -15.41 4.47
CA VAL A 106 -0.32 -14.62 5.68
C VAL A 106 -1.22 -13.38 5.68
N PHE A 107 -1.39 -12.70 4.56
CA PHE A 107 -2.31 -11.55 4.47
C PHE A 107 -3.73 -11.98 4.86
N ARG A 108 -4.18 -13.13 4.35
CA ARG A 108 -5.50 -13.71 4.64
C ARG A 108 -5.70 -14.12 6.09
N LYS A 109 -4.63 -14.47 6.80
CA LYS A 109 -4.70 -14.73 8.25
C LYS A 109 -4.81 -13.45 9.07
N LEU A 110 -4.23 -12.36 8.58
CA LEU A 110 -4.20 -11.07 9.26
C LEU A 110 -5.48 -10.25 9.02
N SER A 111 -6.11 -10.39 7.85
CA SER A 111 -7.27 -9.58 7.46
C SER A 111 -8.04 -10.20 6.29
N GLU A 112 -9.34 -9.90 6.22
CA GLU A 112 -10.20 -10.18 5.05
C GLU A 112 -10.00 -9.15 3.91
N ASN A 113 -9.36 -8.01 4.22
CA ASN A 113 -9.11 -6.93 3.28
C ASN A 113 -7.62 -6.62 3.14
N ALA A 114 -7.21 -6.23 1.95
CA ALA A 114 -5.85 -5.75 1.69
C ALA A 114 -5.84 -4.55 0.74
N ILE A 115 -4.97 -3.58 1.02
CA ILE A 115 -4.57 -2.51 0.11
C ILE A 115 -3.16 -2.84 -0.35
N ILE A 116 -2.99 -3.15 -1.63
CA ILE A 116 -1.73 -3.64 -2.18
C ILE A 116 -1.28 -2.72 -3.31
N ILE A 117 -0.02 -2.27 -3.25
CA ILE A 117 0.60 -1.42 -4.26
C ILE A 117 1.95 -2.02 -4.67
N PRO A 118 1.99 -2.97 -5.62
CA PRO A 118 3.27 -3.47 -6.15
C PRO A 118 3.89 -2.48 -7.14
N HIS A 119 5.22 -2.47 -7.20
CA HIS A 119 5.97 -1.83 -8.28
C HIS A 119 5.96 -2.73 -9.54
N LEU A 120 5.83 -2.13 -10.72
CA LEU A 120 5.58 -2.82 -12.00
C LEU A 120 6.81 -2.89 -12.91
N SER A 121 7.94 -2.35 -12.47
CA SER A 121 9.19 -2.31 -13.24
C SER A 121 10.38 -2.69 -12.35
N ARG A 122 11.52 -2.99 -12.99
CA ARG A 122 12.77 -3.35 -12.30
C ARG A 122 13.20 -2.27 -11.32
N ALA A 123 13.80 -2.66 -10.21
CA ALA A 123 14.37 -1.74 -9.25
C ALA A 123 15.57 -1.01 -9.85
N THR A 124 15.80 0.22 -9.41
CA THR A 124 17.14 0.84 -9.52
C THR A 124 18.14 0.20 -8.57
N ARG A 125 17.65 -0.47 -7.50
CA ARG A 125 18.46 -1.10 -6.47
C ARG A 125 18.97 -2.48 -6.92
N ILE A 126 20.28 -2.64 -6.85
CA ILE A 126 20.96 -3.94 -6.90
C ILE A 126 21.29 -4.37 -5.47
N LEU A 127 20.99 -5.63 -5.15
CA LEU A 127 21.25 -6.25 -3.85
C LEU A 127 22.76 -6.58 -3.69
N PRO A 128 23.27 -6.80 -2.46
CA PRO A 128 24.68 -7.14 -2.24
C PRO A 128 25.15 -8.40 -2.99
N ASN A 129 24.25 -9.37 -3.23
CA ASN A 129 24.52 -10.56 -4.04
C ASN A 129 24.58 -10.30 -5.57
N GLY A 130 24.36 -9.06 -6.02
CA GLY A 130 24.40 -8.67 -7.44
C GLY A 130 23.08 -8.78 -8.19
N GLU A 131 22.02 -9.30 -7.56
CA GLU A 131 20.70 -9.43 -8.17
C GLU A 131 19.92 -8.11 -8.12
N ASN A 132 18.91 -7.96 -8.99
CA ASN A 132 18.00 -6.82 -8.90
C ASN A 132 17.02 -7.04 -7.73
N ALA A 133 16.74 -5.97 -6.97
CA ALA A 133 15.88 -6.09 -5.81
C ALA A 133 14.44 -6.50 -6.17
N HIS A 134 13.93 -6.12 -7.35
CA HIS A 134 12.63 -6.59 -7.82
C HIS A 134 12.84 -7.86 -8.65
N CYS A 135 12.65 -9.02 -8.00
CA CYS A 135 12.80 -10.33 -8.63
C CYS A 135 11.51 -10.82 -9.31
N THR A 136 10.35 -10.24 -8.96
CA THR A 136 9.06 -10.61 -9.55
C THR A 136 8.39 -9.39 -10.14
N ILE A 137 8.40 -9.29 -11.48
CA ILE A 137 7.75 -8.22 -12.22
C ILE A 137 6.53 -8.77 -12.92
N LYS A 138 5.37 -8.22 -12.60
CA LYS A 138 4.08 -8.58 -13.19
C LYS A 138 3.35 -7.34 -13.67
N THR A 139 2.56 -7.50 -14.72
CA THR A 139 1.60 -6.50 -15.16
C THR A 139 0.46 -6.35 -14.13
N PRO A 140 -0.29 -5.24 -14.15
CA PRO A 140 -1.46 -5.07 -13.27
C PRO A 140 -2.48 -6.21 -13.40
N SER A 141 -2.72 -6.73 -14.61
CA SER A 141 -3.66 -7.84 -14.82
C SER A 141 -3.17 -9.16 -14.23
N GLU A 142 -1.87 -9.43 -14.26
CA GLU A 142 -1.29 -10.62 -13.64
C GLU A 142 -1.35 -10.53 -12.11
N TRP A 143 -1.04 -9.37 -11.53
CA TRP A 143 -1.25 -9.13 -10.10
C TRP A 143 -2.71 -9.31 -9.69
N ALA A 144 -3.64 -8.70 -10.43
CA ALA A 144 -5.07 -8.85 -10.16
C ALA A 144 -5.53 -10.31 -10.24
N SER A 145 -5.01 -11.08 -11.21
CA SER A 145 -5.33 -12.51 -11.37
C SER A 145 -4.78 -13.34 -10.21
N LEU A 146 -3.60 -13.02 -9.70
CA LEU A 146 -3.06 -13.63 -8.50
C LEU A 146 -3.92 -13.31 -7.27
N PHE A 147 -4.25 -12.04 -7.05
CA PHE A 147 -5.04 -11.64 -5.87
C PHE A 147 -6.45 -12.25 -5.86
N ARG A 148 -7.06 -12.47 -7.03
CA ARG A 148 -8.37 -13.13 -7.15
C ARG A 148 -8.37 -14.61 -6.71
N GLN A 149 -7.20 -15.23 -6.56
CA GLN A 149 -7.11 -16.57 -5.97
C GLN A 149 -7.31 -16.56 -4.46
N TYR A 150 -7.12 -15.40 -3.82
CA TYR A 150 -7.22 -15.24 -2.37
C TYR A 150 -8.40 -14.40 -1.94
N TYR A 151 -8.85 -13.44 -2.76
CA TYR A 151 -9.93 -12.52 -2.43
C TYR A 151 -11.08 -12.61 -3.42
N SER A 152 -12.31 -12.57 -2.92
CA SER A 152 -13.52 -12.65 -3.74
C SER A 152 -13.68 -11.46 -4.69
N PHE A 153 -13.27 -10.25 -4.26
CA PHE A 153 -13.31 -9.03 -5.06
C PHE A 153 -11.96 -8.34 -5.06
N VAL A 154 -11.51 -7.95 -6.26
CA VAL A 154 -10.24 -7.25 -6.49
C VAL A 154 -10.50 -6.05 -7.40
N TYR A 155 -10.35 -4.86 -6.85
CA TYR A 155 -10.55 -3.60 -7.54
C TYR A 155 -9.19 -2.95 -7.84
N GLN A 156 -8.89 -2.72 -9.10
CA GLN A 156 -7.76 -1.87 -9.48
C GLN A 156 -8.21 -0.41 -9.48
N LEU A 157 -7.59 0.40 -8.65
CA LEU A 157 -7.94 1.81 -8.44
C LEU A 157 -6.88 2.74 -9.09
N PRO A 158 -7.23 4.02 -9.33
CA PRO A 158 -6.35 4.98 -9.97
C PRO A 158 -5.08 5.25 -9.14
N HIS A 159 -3.94 5.29 -9.81
CA HIS A 159 -2.66 5.70 -9.25
C HIS A 159 -1.94 6.66 -10.21
N LEU A 160 -1.18 7.62 -9.68
CA LEU A 160 -0.51 8.64 -10.51
C LEU A 160 0.68 8.05 -11.28
N SER A 161 1.46 7.21 -10.60
CA SER A 161 2.62 6.56 -11.20
C SER A 161 2.18 5.41 -12.08
N ILE A 162 2.66 5.39 -13.32
CA ILE A 162 2.49 4.26 -14.25
C ILE A 162 3.33 3.04 -13.85
N GLN A 163 4.25 3.20 -12.89
CA GLN A 163 5.11 2.12 -12.38
C GLN A 163 4.50 1.41 -11.18
N HIS A 164 3.28 1.77 -10.75
CA HIS A 164 2.60 1.12 -9.63
C HIS A 164 1.16 0.84 -10.02
N ALA A 165 0.58 -0.21 -9.45
CA ALA A 165 -0.84 -0.48 -9.54
C ALA A 165 -1.43 -0.47 -8.13
N LEU A 166 -2.54 0.25 -7.91
CA LEU A 166 -3.22 0.27 -6.63
C LEU A 166 -4.36 -0.74 -6.65
N PHE A 167 -4.39 -1.64 -5.68
CA PHE A 167 -5.46 -2.61 -5.52
C PHE A 167 -6.13 -2.49 -4.15
N LEU A 168 -7.46 -2.61 -4.16
CA LEU A 168 -8.26 -2.91 -2.97
C LEU A 168 -8.83 -4.32 -3.15
N CYS A 169 -8.43 -5.23 -2.26
CA CYS A 169 -8.87 -6.61 -2.22
C CYS A 169 -9.76 -6.83 -0.98
N THR A 170 -10.86 -7.56 -1.13
CA THR A 170 -11.90 -7.68 -0.10
C THR A 170 -12.76 -8.93 -0.33
N GLU A 171 -13.36 -9.45 0.74
CA GLU A 171 -14.36 -10.52 0.70
C GLU A 171 -15.78 -10.03 0.44
N ARG A 172 -16.05 -8.75 0.74
CA ARG A 172 -17.33 -8.10 0.47
C ARG A 172 -17.27 -7.32 -0.83
N GLU A 173 -18.36 -7.37 -1.59
CA GLU A 173 -18.57 -6.49 -2.73
C GLU A 173 -18.68 -5.03 -2.23
N LEU A 174 -18.08 -4.10 -2.97
CA LEU A 174 -18.09 -2.68 -2.67
C LEU A 174 -18.59 -1.89 -3.88
N ASP A 175 -19.40 -0.86 -3.64
CA ASP A 175 -19.60 0.21 -4.60
C ASP A 175 -18.37 1.14 -4.56
N ILE A 176 -17.47 0.91 -5.51
CA ILE A 176 -16.21 1.65 -5.61
C ILE A 176 -16.32 2.94 -6.43
N ASN A 177 -17.49 3.29 -6.99
CA ASN A 177 -17.58 4.42 -7.92
C ASN A 177 -17.17 5.75 -7.28
N ALA A 178 -17.65 6.05 -6.06
CA ALA A 178 -17.27 7.27 -5.37
C ALA A 178 -15.78 7.26 -4.96
N LEU A 179 -15.26 6.11 -4.53
CA LEU A 179 -13.84 5.94 -4.19
C LEU A 179 -12.93 6.14 -5.41
N ASP A 180 -13.25 5.50 -6.53
CA ASP A 180 -12.55 5.63 -7.80
C ASP A 180 -12.56 7.08 -8.29
N ASN A 181 -13.71 7.76 -8.24
CA ASN A 181 -13.82 9.18 -8.62
C ASN A 181 -12.97 10.09 -7.71
N MET A 182 -12.97 9.88 -6.39
CA MET A 182 -12.11 10.64 -5.47
C MET A 182 -10.63 10.47 -5.80
N LEU A 183 -10.19 9.25 -6.10
CA LEU A 183 -8.80 8.96 -6.46
C LEU A 183 -8.43 9.52 -7.83
N LYS A 184 -9.33 9.47 -8.82
CA LYS A 184 -9.15 10.15 -10.13
C LYS A 184 -8.96 11.65 -9.96
N LEU A 185 -9.80 12.30 -9.15
CA LEU A 185 -9.66 13.74 -8.86
C LEU A 185 -8.32 14.05 -8.18
N TYR A 186 -7.91 13.24 -7.21
CA TYR A 186 -6.60 13.39 -6.58
C TYR A 186 -5.46 13.29 -7.61
N VAL A 187 -5.47 12.25 -8.46
CA VAL A 187 -4.47 12.04 -9.51
C VAL A 187 -4.44 13.21 -10.49
N SER A 188 -5.60 13.69 -10.96
CA SER A 188 -5.68 14.84 -11.87
C SER A 188 -5.14 16.12 -11.22
N SER A 189 -5.50 16.39 -9.96
CA SER A 189 -5.03 17.58 -9.23
C SER A 189 -3.51 17.62 -9.02
N LYS A 190 -2.85 16.45 -9.00
CA LYS A 190 -1.40 16.33 -8.90
C LYS A 190 -0.70 16.54 -10.24
N LYS A 191 -1.37 16.26 -11.36
CA LYS A 191 -0.84 16.49 -12.72
C LYS A 191 -0.92 17.97 -13.12
N GLU A 192 -1.92 18.69 -12.63
CA GLU A 192 -2.08 20.12 -12.86
C GLU A 192 -1.29 20.93 -11.81
N SER A 193 -0.17 21.55 -12.22
CA SER A 193 0.74 22.29 -11.34
C SER A 193 0.15 23.55 -10.68
N THR A 194 -1.11 23.90 -10.96
CA THR A 194 -1.80 25.12 -10.49
C THR A 194 -2.53 24.97 -9.15
N TYR A 195 -2.70 23.76 -8.61
CA TYR A 195 -3.41 23.51 -7.33
C TYR A 195 -2.50 23.49 -6.07
N ASN A 196 -1.27 23.97 -6.19
CA ASN A 196 -0.21 23.85 -5.17
C ASN A 196 -0.35 24.75 -3.93
N HIS A 197 -1.49 25.43 -3.71
CA HIS A 197 -1.63 26.42 -2.62
C HIS A 197 -2.67 26.11 -1.53
N LEU A 198 -3.34 24.94 -1.55
CA LEU A 198 -4.33 24.58 -0.52
C LEU A 198 -3.85 23.45 0.41
N PRO A 199 -4.01 23.60 1.75
CA PRO A 199 -3.75 22.54 2.72
C PRO A 199 -4.54 21.25 2.41
N PHE A 200 -3.95 20.10 2.76
CA PHE A 200 -4.49 18.76 2.44
C PHE A 200 -5.97 18.58 2.84
N ALA A 201 -6.34 18.96 4.05
CA ALA A 201 -7.72 18.84 4.55
C ALA A 201 -8.73 19.56 3.64
N LYS A 202 -8.39 20.76 3.14
CA LYS A 202 -9.27 21.52 2.24
C LYS A 202 -9.40 20.88 0.85
N ARG A 203 -8.36 20.19 0.38
CA ARG A 203 -8.42 19.44 -0.89
C ARG A 203 -9.31 18.21 -0.77
N LEU A 204 -9.20 17.48 0.33
CA LEU A 204 -10.05 16.32 0.61
C LEU A 204 -11.51 16.75 0.82
N GLU A 205 -11.76 17.82 1.59
CA GLU A 205 -13.09 18.39 1.80
C GLU A 205 -13.74 18.85 0.49
N LYS A 206 -12.97 19.50 -0.39
CA LYS A 206 -13.44 19.95 -1.71
C LYS A 206 -13.71 18.77 -2.66
N ALA A 207 -12.87 17.73 -2.65
CA ALA A 207 -13.11 16.51 -3.41
C ALA A 207 -14.38 15.80 -2.91
N ILE A 208 -14.58 15.71 -1.60
CA ILE A 208 -15.80 15.20 -0.98
C ILE A 208 -17.02 16.03 -1.39
N HIS A 209 -16.91 17.37 -1.44
CA HIS A 209 -18.02 18.25 -1.86
C HIS A 209 -18.40 18.04 -3.33
N ILE A 210 -17.41 17.88 -4.22
CA ILE A 210 -17.63 17.64 -5.65
C ILE A 210 -18.26 16.25 -5.86
N VAL A 211 -17.77 15.22 -5.17
CA VAL A 211 -18.24 13.83 -5.34
C VAL A 211 -19.62 13.62 -4.72
N LEU A 212 -19.93 14.27 -3.58
CA LEU A 212 -21.21 14.13 -2.91
C LEU A 212 -22.31 15.09 -3.44
N GLY A 213 -22.03 15.86 -4.49
CA GLY A 213 -23.02 16.76 -5.10
C GLY A 213 -23.55 17.83 -4.14
N LYS A 214 -22.79 18.23 -3.12
CA LYS A 214 -23.16 19.32 -2.21
C LYS A 214 -22.86 20.67 -2.87
N GLU A 215 -23.53 20.96 -3.99
CA GLU A 215 -23.80 22.34 -4.36
C GLU A 215 -24.80 22.93 -3.36
N LYS A 216 -24.25 23.62 -2.37
CA LYS A 216 -24.72 24.90 -1.81
C LYS A 216 -24.09 25.06 -0.43
N LEU A 217 -23.24 26.06 -0.30
CA LEU A 217 -23.41 27.15 0.65
C LEU A 217 -22.56 28.31 0.15
N ARG A 218 -23.21 29.48 0.15
CA ARG A 218 -22.75 30.77 -0.37
C ARG A 218 -21.48 31.25 0.34
#